data_AF-A0A959E548-F1
#
_entry.id   AF-A0A959E548-F1
#
_cell.length_a   1.000
_cell.length_b   1.000
_cell.length_c   1.000
_cell.angle_alpha   90.00
_cell.angle_beta   90.00
_cell.angle_gamma   90.00
#
_symmetry.space_group_name_H-M   'P 1'
#
loop_
_entity.id
_entity.type
_entity.pdbx_description
1 polymer ?
#
loop_
_entity_poly.entity_id
_entity_poly.type
_entity_poly.pdbx_seq_one_letter_code
_entity_poly.pdbx_strand_id
1 'polypeptide(L)'
;MKDYPNEEEGENFIFRKKFRFIPNFTRPIKTFIELEVYPSNICCLSFYERKNGIGKNKYRVRSKLGSGHTRSIFKACLDAFLSLDGYHALIFVASNDLNELKELNPRYSAYQLFLERFLPDYENYLQKGSIKLNTLMLYHQNYRFKDQADQFYLEFEKKIETEMTSGEPDKI
;
A
#
# COMPACT_ATOMS: atom_id res chain seq x y z
N MET A 1 12.83 13.85 10.64
CA MET A 1 12.20 13.50 9.35
C MET A 1 12.82 14.36 8.27
N LYS A 2 13.11 13.81 7.08
CA LYS A 2 13.58 14.59 5.93
C LYS A 2 12.67 14.26 4.75
N ASP A 3 11.97 15.26 4.24
CA ASP A 3 11.16 15.15 3.04
C ASP A 3 12.07 14.99 1.80
N TYR A 4 11.70 14.10 0.88
CA TYR A 4 12.38 13.86 -0.40
C TYR A 4 11.52 14.41 -1.54
N PRO A 5 12.12 14.89 -2.65
CA PRO A 5 11.40 15.66 -3.66
C PRO A 5 10.30 14.84 -4.35
N ASN A 6 9.17 15.51 -4.57
CA ASN A 6 7.93 15.02 -5.18
C ASN A 6 7.91 15.41 -6.66
N GLU A 7 8.42 14.57 -7.57
CA GLU A 7 8.20 14.77 -9.01
C GLU A 7 8.00 13.41 -9.70
N GLU A 8 6.76 12.93 -9.71
CA GLU A 8 6.26 12.03 -10.74
C GLU A 8 5.12 12.79 -11.43
N GLU A 9 5.41 13.41 -12.58
CA GLU A 9 4.43 14.12 -13.40
C GLU A 9 3.31 13.15 -13.83
N GLY A 10 2.06 13.49 -13.55
CA GLY A 10 0.87 12.80 -14.09
C GLY A 10 -0.08 12.14 -13.09
N GLU A 11 0.19 12.16 -11.77
CA GLU A 11 -0.74 11.60 -10.76
C GLU A 11 -1.49 12.69 -9.97
N ASN A 12 -2.82 12.58 -9.89
CA ASN A 12 -3.72 13.54 -9.20
C ASN A 12 -3.77 13.33 -7.68
N PHE A 13 -2.64 13.32 -6.99
CA PHE A 13 -2.63 13.30 -5.51
C PHE A 13 -2.74 14.72 -4.95
N ILE A 14 -3.48 14.90 -3.84
CA ILE A 14 -3.47 16.12 -3.03
C ILE A 14 -2.08 16.31 -2.43
N PHE A 15 -1.51 15.24 -1.86
CA PHE A 15 -0.13 15.23 -1.41
C PHE A 15 0.46 13.82 -1.42
N ARG A 16 1.79 13.77 -1.48
CA ARG A 16 2.58 12.55 -1.32
C ARG A 16 3.63 12.77 -0.24
N LYS A 17 3.73 11.83 0.70
CA LYS A 17 4.77 11.77 1.74
C LYS A 17 5.58 10.49 1.57
N LYS A 18 6.89 10.63 1.49
CA LYS A 18 7.84 9.50 1.46
C LYS A 18 8.53 9.37 2.79
N PHE A 19 8.27 8.29 3.51
CA PHE A 19 8.93 7.97 4.77
C PHE A 19 10.04 6.96 4.51
N ARG A 20 11.19 7.19 5.16
CA ARG A 20 12.28 6.22 5.14
C ARG A 20 12.25 5.41 6.43
N PHE A 21 11.99 4.12 6.32
CA PHE A 21 12.08 3.19 7.43
C PHE A 21 13.50 2.61 7.50
N ILE A 22 14.16 2.82 8.64
CA ILE A 22 15.47 2.23 8.94
C ILE A 22 15.25 1.29 10.13
N PRO A 23 15.19 -0.04 9.89
CA PRO A 23 15.02 -0.98 10.98
C PRO A 23 16.23 -1.03 11.92
N ASN A 24 15.96 -1.22 13.22
CA ASN A 24 16.97 -1.55 14.24
C ASN A 24 17.24 -3.07 14.29
N PHE A 25 17.41 -3.71 13.13
CA PHE A 25 17.71 -5.14 13.03
C PHE A 25 19.15 -5.38 12.56
N THR A 26 19.69 -6.57 12.83
CA THR A 26 21.07 -6.98 12.49
C THR A 26 21.42 -6.89 11.00
N ARG A 27 20.42 -6.91 10.10
CA ARG A 27 20.59 -6.59 8.67
C ARG A 27 19.68 -5.43 8.29
N PRO A 28 20.21 -4.19 8.12
CA PRO A 28 19.38 -3.04 7.82
C PRO A 28 18.94 -3.06 6.35
N ILE A 29 17.78 -3.67 6.08
CA ILE A 29 17.11 -3.53 4.78
C ILE A 29 16.44 -2.15 4.77
N LYS A 30 16.84 -1.30 3.82
CA LYS A 30 16.29 0.06 3.69
C LYS A 30 14.96 0.00 2.93
N THR A 31 13.88 0.23 3.65
CA THR A 31 12.53 0.28 3.09
C THR A 31 12.05 1.73 3.02
N PHE A 32 11.46 2.10 1.90
CA PHE A 32 10.68 3.32 1.76
C PHE A 32 9.20 2.97 1.90
N ILE A 33 8.47 3.84 2.58
CA ILE A 33 7.02 3.82 2.69
C ILE A 33 6.54 5.08 1.98
N GLU A 34 5.63 4.93 1.03
CA GLU A 34 4.99 6.05 0.36
C GLU A 34 3.52 6.09 0.75
N LEU A 35 3.10 7.29 1.14
CA LEU A 35 1.72 7.63 1.45
C LEU A 35 1.27 8.66 0.43
N GLU A 36 0.30 8.28 -0.39
CA GLU A 36 -0.31 9.10 -1.42
C GLU A 36 -1.75 9.40 -0.99
N VAL A 37 -2.11 10.66 -0.79
CA VAL A 37 -3.50 11.06 -0.51
C VAL A 37 -4.09 11.70 -1.74
N TYR A 38 -5.20 11.13 -2.22
CA TYR A 38 -5.96 11.56 -3.38
C TYR A 38 -7.21 12.35 -2.95
N PRO A 39 -7.89 13.02 -3.89
CA PRO A 39 -9.22 13.57 -3.68
C PRO A 39 -10.15 12.60 -2.97
N SER A 40 -11.11 13.15 -2.23
CA SER A 40 -12.04 12.37 -1.40
C SER A 40 -11.38 11.66 -0.20
N ASN A 41 -10.21 12.10 0.30
CA ASN A 41 -9.55 11.51 1.46
C ASN A 41 -9.19 10.02 1.28
N ILE A 42 -8.77 9.64 0.07
CA ILE A 42 -8.31 8.29 -0.23
C ILE A 42 -6.80 8.24 -0.02
N CYS A 43 -6.33 7.37 0.87
CA CYS A 43 -4.93 7.18 1.21
C CYS A 43 -4.45 5.85 0.65
N CYS A 44 -3.54 5.89 -0.32
CA CYS A 44 -2.83 4.71 -0.80
C CYS A 44 -1.49 4.57 -0.07
N LEU A 45 -1.27 3.41 0.55
CA LEU A 45 0.00 3.06 1.18
C LEU A 45 0.73 2.00 0.36
N SER A 46 1.98 2.29 0.05
CA SER A 46 2.89 1.33 -0.56
C SER A 46 4.24 1.34 0.17
N PHE A 47 4.97 0.24 0.10
CA PHE A 47 6.35 0.20 0.56
C PHE A 47 7.20 -0.66 -0.37
N TYR A 48 8.47 -0.29 -0.50
CA TYR A 48 9.42 -0.97 -1.38
C TYR A 48 10.84 -0.84 -0.83
N GLU A 49 11.72 -1.72 -1.28
CA GLU A 49 13.13 -1.67 -0.94
C GLU A 49 13.86 -0.63 -1.80
N ARG A 50 14.78 0.17 -1.23
CA ARG A 50 15.50 1.24 -1.96
C ARG A 50 16.14 0.82 -3.28
N LYS A 51 16.57 -0.44 -3.41
CA LYS A 51 17.24 -0.95 -4.61
C LYS A 51 16.32 -1.80 -5.50
N ASN A 52 15.07 -2.03 -5.08
CA ASN A 52 14.13 -2.97 -5.66
C ASN A 52 12.72 -2.35 -5.61
N GLY A 53 12.30 -1.71 -6.70
CA GLY A 53 10.93 -1.16 -6.84
C GLY A 53 10.85 0.37 -6.79
N ILE A 54 11.37 1.05 -7.81
CA ILE A 54 11.17 2.49 -8.03
C ILE A 54 10.19 2.68 -9.20
N GLY A 55 9.34 3.71 -9.14
CA GLY A 55 8.38 4.05 -10.19
C GLY A 55 7.36 2.94 -10.46
N LYS A 56 7.10 2.64 -11.74
CA LYS A 56 6.13 1.59 -12.18
C LYS A 56 6.43 0.18 -11.66
N ASN A 57 7.63 -0.08 -11.16
CA ASN A 57 8.02 -1.38 -10.62
C ASN A 57 7.79 -1.53 -9.11
N LYS A 58 7.21 -0.51 -8.42
CA LYS A 58 7.02 -0.50 -6.96
C LYS A 58 6.19 -1.67 -6.43
N TYR A 59 5.24 -2.17 -7.22
CA TYR A 59 4.39 -3.32 -6.86
C TYR A 59 4.91 -4.67 -7.38
N ARG A 60 5.98 -4.65 -8.20
CA ARG A 60 6.44 -5.81 -8.98
C ARG A 60 7.53 -6.64 -8.28
N VAL A 61 8.24 -6.06 -7.32
CA VAL A 61 9.41 -6.71 -6.71
C VAL A 61 9.15 -7.12 -5.26
N ARG A 62 9.15 -8.43 -5.03
CA ARG A 62 9.04 -8.99 -3.68
C ARG A 62 10.26 -8.64 -2.85
N SER A 63 10.00 -7.96 -1.74
CA SER A 63 10.99 -7.78 -0.69
C SER A 63 11.16 -9.08 0.13
N LYS A 64 12.39 -9.59 0.28
CA LYS A 64 12.67 -10.81 1.07
C LYS A 64 12.86 -10.45 2.54
N LEU A 65 11.77 -10.05 3.19
CA LEU A 65 11.75 -9.61 4.59
C LEU A 65 11.36 -10.74 5.54
N GLY A 66 12.04 -10.81 6.69
CA GLY A 66 11.61 -11.68 7.79
C GLY A 66 10.34 -11.15 8.46
N SER A 67 9.57 -12.03 9.12
CA SER A 67 8.29 -11.69 9.75
C SER A 67 8.35 -10.49 10.71
N GLY A 68 9.42 -10.38 11.51
CA GLY A 68 9.66 -9.23 12.38
C GLY A 68 9.83 -7.90 11.62
N HIS A 69 10.58 -7.92 10.51
CA HIS A 69 10.76 -6.73 9.66
C HIS A 69 9.44 -6.30 9.03
N THR A 70 8.71 -7.26 8.45
CA THR A 70 7.41 -7.02 7.83
C THR A 70 6.42 -6.39 8.81
N ARG A 71 6.34 -6.92 10.04
CA ARG A 71 5.48 -6.35 11.09
C ARG A 71 5.87 -4.92 11.46
N SER A 72 7.17 -4.62 11.60
CA SER A 72 7.63 -3.25 11.90
C SER A 72 7.32 -2.27 10.78
N ILE A 73 7.42 -2.70 9.52
CA ILE A 73 7.04 -1.88 8.35
C ILE A 73 5.53 -1.64 8.35
N PHE A 74 4.71 -2.68 8.55
CA PHE A 74 3.25 -2.53 8.60
C PHE A 74 2.81 -1.59 9.71
N LYS A 75 3.47 -1.65 10.88
CA LYS A 75 3.23 -0.71 11.96
C LYS A 75 3.57 0.72 11.56
N ALA A 76 4.72 0.96 10.94
CA ALA A 76 5.09 2.28 10.44
C ALA A 76 4.12 2.80 9.37
N CYS A 77 3.62 1.92 8.48
CA CYS A 77 2.58 2.26 7.51
C CYS A 77 1.27 2.66 8.19
N LEU A 78 0.83 1.88 9.18
CA LEU A 78 -0.39 2.16 9.93
C LEU A 78 -0.27 3.46 10.74
N ASP A 79 0.86 3.69 11.40
CA ASP A 79 1.13 4.92 12.15
C ASP A 79 1.07 6.14 11.21
N ALA A 80 1.57 6.02 9.98
CA ALA A 80 1.47 7.09 8.98
C ALA A 80 0.02 7.36 8.56
N PHE A 81 -0.81 6.33 8.38
CA PHE A 81 -2.24 6.49 8.10
C PHE A 81 -3.01 7.12 9.27
N LEU A 82 -2.76 6.65 10.49
CA LEU A 82 -3.42 7.17 11.70
C LEU A 82 -3.00 8.61 12.04
N SER A 83 -1.90 9.11 11.46
CA SER A 83 -1.49 10.51 11.59
C SER A 83 -2.27 11.47 10.68
N LEU A 84 -3.17 10.97 9.83
CA LEU A 84 -4.01 11.80 8.97
C LEU A 84 -5.23 12.32 9.72
N ASP A 85 -5.54 13.60 9.54
CA ASP A 85 -6.69 14.23 10.20
C ASP A 85 -8.02 13.82 9.54
N GLY A 86 -8.89 13.18 10.34
CA GLY A 86 -10.23 12.80 9.93
C GLY A 86 -10.33 11.46 9.19
N TYR A 87 -11.55 11.10 8.79
CA TYR A 87 -11.80 9.81 8.16
C TYR A 87 -11.24 9.75 6.74
N HIS A 88 -10.37 8.76 6.52
CA HIS A 88 -9.76 8.43 5.24
C HIS A 88 -10.09 6.99 4.85
N ALA A 89 -10.23 6.73 3.55
CA ALA A 89 -10.15 5.38 3.04
C ALA A 89 -8.68 4.98 2.94
N LEU A 90 -8.35 3.79 3.42
CA LEU A 90 -7.01 3.21 3.34
C LEU A 90 -7.01 2.17 2.23
N ILE A 91 -6.08 2.29 1.29
CA ILE A 91 -5.79 1.29 0.26
C ILE A 91 -4.39 0.75 0.49
N PHE A 92 -4.28 -0.56 0.66
CA PHE A 92 -3.03 -1.29 0.73
C PHE A 92 -2.85 -2.13 -0.53
N VAL A 93 -1.63 -2.09 -1.07
CA VAL A 93 -1.18 -3.03 -2.10
C VAL A 93 0.04 -3.76 -1.58
N ALA A 94 -0.08 -5.06 -1.55
CA ALA A 94 1.04 -5.91 -1.26
C ALA A 94 1.61 -6.43 -2.57
N SER A 95 2.90 -6.15 -2.79
CA SER A 95 3.64 -6.60 -3.98
C SER A 95 3.36 -8.08 -4.27
N ASN A 96 2.97 -8.42 -5.49
CA ASN A 96 2.91 -9.81 -5.97
C ASN A 96 4.19 -10.15 -6.73
N ASP A 97 4.47 -11.45 -6.84
CA ASP A 97 5.51 -11.93 -7.73
C ASP A 97 5.01 -11.73 -9.19
N LEU A 98 5.85 -11.17 -10.06
CA LEU A 98 5.48 -10.90 -11.46
C LEU A 98 5.00 -12.18 -12.16
N ASN A 99 3.94 -12.06 -12.96
CA ASN A 99 3.31 -13.16 -13.70
C ASN A 99 2.74 -14.29 -12.82
N GLU A 100 2.70 -14.13 -11.49
CA GLU A 100 2.13 -15.10 -10.56
C GLU A 100 0.86 -14.56 -9.90
N LEU A 101 -0.24 -14.49 -10.65
CA LEU A 101 -1.57 -14.31 -10.06
C LEU A 101 -1.97 -15.61 -9.37
N LYS A 102 -1.79 -15.67 -8.05
CA LYS A 102 -2.20 -16.83 -7.23
C LYS A 102 -3.64 -16.64 -6.80
N GLU A 103 -4.47 -17.67 -6.97
CA GLU A 103 -5.85 -17.65 -6.45
C GLU A 103 -5.91 -17.43 -4.94
N LEU A 104 -4.91 -17.94 -4.22
CA LEU A 104 -4.74 -17.74 -2.78
C LEU A 104 -3.38 -17.10 -2.50
N ASN A 105 -3.42 -15.85 -2.03
CA ASN A 105 -2.23 -15.12 -1.63
C ASN A 105 -2.14 -15.04 -0.10
N PRO A 106 -1.23 -15.78 0.56
CA PRO A 106 -1.12 -15.77 2.03
C PRO A 106 -0.71 -14.40 2.59
N ARG A 107 -0.19 -13.49 1.75
CA ARG A 107 0.13 -12.13 2.18
C ARG A 107 -1.15 -11.35 2.48
N TYR A 108 -2.19 -11.48 1.66
CA TYR A 108 -3.47 -10.82 1.87
C TYR A 108 -4.03 -11.12 3.26
N SER A 109 -4.05 -12.40 3.65
CA SER A 109 -4.47 -12.84 4.98
C SER A 109 -3.58 -12.28 6.10
N ALA A 110 -2.27 -12.13 5.86
CA ALA A 110 -1.37 -11.51 6.83
C ALA A 110 -1.64 -10.01 7.02
N TYR A 111 -2.02 -9.28 5.96
CA TYR A 111 -2.44 -7.87 6.08
C TYR A 111 -3.75 -7.73 6.84
N GLN A 112 -4.75 -8.55 6.51
CA GLN A 112 -6.02 -8.53 7.23
C GLN A 112 -5.82 -8.83 8.73
N LEU A 113 -5.09 -9.90 9.05
CA LEU A 113 -4.80 -10.24 10.45
C LEU A 113 -3.99 -9.14 11.17
N PHE A 114 -3.11 -8.44 10.45
CA PHE A 114 -2.40 -7.31 11.01
C PHE A 114 -3.36 -6.15 11.32
N LEU A 115 -4.21 -5.77 10.37
CA LEU A 115 -5.17 -4.67 10.56
C LEU A 115 -6.16 -4.98 11.66
N GLU A 116 -6.71 -6.20 11.70
CA GLU A 116 -7.62 -6.66 12.77
C GLU A 116 -7.01 -6.50 14.17
N ARG A 117 -5.70 -6.69 14.30
CA ARG A 117 -5.01 -6.63 15.59
C ARG A 117 -4.54 -5.24 16.00
N PHE A 118 -4.28 -4.35 15.03
CA PHE A 118 -3.56 -3.10 15.29
C PHE A 118 -4.30 -1.85 14.84
N LEU A 119 -5.30 -1.94 13.94
CA LEU A 119 -6.15 -0.81 13.59
C LEU A 119 -7.17 -0.59 14.72
N PRO A 120 -7.23 0.61 15.32
CA PRO A 120 -8.26 0.93 16.31
C PRO A 120 -9.66 0.82 15.70
N ASP A 121 -10.61 0.30 16.48
CA ASP A 121 -12.03 0.19 16.12
C ASP A 121 -12.26 -0.52 14.78
N TYR A 122 -11.42 -1.52 14.47
CA TYR A 122 -11.40 -2.25 13.20
C TYR A 122 -12.78 -2.82 12.80
N GLU A 123 -13.59 -3.22 13.77
CA GLU A 123 -14.95 -3.71 13.57
C GLU A 123 -15.89 -2.68 12.92
N ASN A 124 -15.57 -1.39 13.01
CA ASN A 124 -16.33 -0.30 12.41
C ASN A 124 -15.85 0.05 10.99
N TYR A 125 -14.91 -0.71 10.42
CA TYR A 125 -14.41 -0.52 9.06
C TYR A 125 -15.12 -1.46 8.08
N LEU A 126 -15.59 -0.86 6.98
CA LEU A 126 -16.06 -1.60 5.81
C LEU A 126 -14.85 -1.92 4.92
N GLN A 127 -14.83 -3.13 4.36
CA GLN A 127 -13.68 -3.65 3.62
C GLN A 127 -14.08 -4.09 2.22
N LYS A 128 -13.17 -3.89 1.26
CA LYS A 128 -13.21 -4.45 -0.10
C LYS A 128 -11.82 -4.90 -0.47
N GLY A 129 -11.67 -6.08 -1.06
CA GLY A 129 -10.34 -6.62 -1.34
C GLY A 129 -10.35 -7.68 -2.41
N SER A 130 -9.20 -7.88 -3.04
CA SER A 130 -8.96 -8.96 -3.99
C SER A 130 -7.76 -9.78 -3.51
N ILE A 131 -8.02 -11.03 -3.12
CA ILE A 131 -6.97 -11.98 -2.73
C ILE A 131 -6.00 -12.22 -3.90
N LYS A 132 -6.55 -12.33 -5.12
CA LYS A 132 -5.82 -12.55 -6.37
C LYS A 132 -4.84 -11.41 -6.66
N LEU A 133 -5.31 -10.16 -6.52
CA LEU A 133 -4.49 -8.97 -6.76
C LEU A 133 -3.71 -8.53 -5.52
N ASN A 134 -4.00 -9.11 -4.36
CA ASN A 134 -3.38 -8.79 -3.08
C ASN A 134 -3.55 -7.30 -2.70
N THR A 135 -4.74 -6.81 -2.98
CA THR A 135 -5.21 -5.44 -2.76
C THR A 135 -6.30 -5.43 -1.70
N LEU A 136 -6.27 -4.45 -0.82
CA LEU A 136 -7.30 -4.26 0.20
C LEU A 136 -7.59 -2.76 0.33
N MET A 137 -8.87 -2.41 0.32
CA MET A 137 -9.38 -1.12 0.77
C MET A 137 -10.20 -1.31 2.04
N LEU A 138 -10.08 -0.35 2.94
CA LEU A 138 -10.94 -0.23 4.09
C LEU A 138 -11.25 1.24 4.41
N TYR A 139 -12.45 1.51 4.90
CA TYR A 139 -12.82 2.83 5.42
C TYR A 139 -13.79 2.70 6.59
N HIS A 140 -13.67 3.61 7.56
CA HIS A 140 -14.57 3.64 8.71
C HIS A 140 -16.02 3.89 8.24
N GLN A 141 -17.01 3.37 8.95
CA GLN A 141 -18.44 3.53 8.61
C GLN A 141 -18.90 4.99 8.48
N ASN A 142 -18.23 5.91 9.17
CA ASN A 142 -18.48 7.36 9.12
C ASN A 142 -17.77 8.08 7.96
N TYR A 143 -17.00 7.38 7.15
CA TYR A 143 -16.35 7.94 5.98
C TYR A 143 -17.39 8.44 4.97
N ARG A 144 -17.28 9.71 4.56
CA ARG A 144 -18.34 10.40 3.78
C ARG A 144 -18.30 10.14 2.28
N PHE A 145 -17.19 9.64 1.74
CA PHE A 145 -16.96 9.53 0.28
C PHE A 145 -16.93 8.07 -0.20
N LYS A 146 -17.87 7.25 0.29
CA LYS A 146 -17.88 5.79 0.08
C LYS A 146 -17.90 5.44 -1.41
N ASP A 147 -18.81 6.04 -2.17
CA ASP A 147 -18.98 5.76 -3.60
C ASP A 147 -17.74 6.16 -4.41
N GLN A 148 -17.11 7.29 -4.07
CA GLN A 148 -15.89 7.74 -4.73
C GLN A 148 -14.70 6.81 -4.42
N ALA A 149 -14.57 6.35 -3.17
CA ALA A 149 -13.53 5.39 -2.80
C ALA A 149 -13.74 4.04 -3.48
N ASP A 150 -14.99 3.58 -3.56
CA ASP A 150 -15.34 2.34 -4.25
C ASP A 150 -15.01 2.40 -5.74
N GLN A 151 -15.35 3.50 -6.41
CA GLN A 151 -15.02 3.71 -7.82
C GLN A 151 -13.51 3.80 -8.04
N PHE A 152 -12.81 4.58 -7.20
CA PHE A 152 -11.36 4.68 -7.25
C PHE A 152 -10.71 3.30 -7.08
N TYR A 153 -11.19 2.50 -6.14
CA TYR A 153 -10.64 1.18 -5.87
C TYR A 153 -10.86 0.22 -7.05
N LEU A 154 -11.99 0.28 -7.74
CA LEU A 154 -12.23 -0.50 -8.96
C LEU A 154 -11.26 -0.14 -10.09
N GLU A 155 -10.99 1.15 -10.29
CA GLU A 155 -10.01 1.62 -11.28
C GLU A 155 -8.59 1.21 -10.91
N PHE A 156 -8.29 1.29 -9.62
CA PHE A 156 -7.02 0.88 -9.05
C PHE A 156 -6.74 -0.61 -9.24
N GLU A 157 -7.71 -1.48 -8.97
CA GLU A 157 -7.58 -2.92 -9.21
C GLU A 157 -7.35 -3.23 -10.70
N LYS A 158 -8.06 -2.56 -11.61
CA LYS A 158 -7.83 -2.71 -13.06
C LYS A 158 -6.41 -2.30 -13.46
N LYS A 159 -5.90 -1.19 -12.90
CA LYS A 159 -4.52 -0.74 -13.13
C LYS A 159 -3.52 -1.81 -12.69
N ILE A 160 -3.68 -2.36 -11.47
CA ILE A 160 -2.80 -3.39 -10.93
C ILE A 160 -2.87 -4.68 -11.75
N GLU A 161 -4.07 -5.14 -12.11
CA GLU A 161 -4.23 -6.32 -12.94
C GLU A 161 -3.55 -6.14 -14.30
N THR A 162 -3.67 -4.96 -14.91
CA THR A 162 -2.96 -4.63 -16.16
C THR A 162 -1.45 -4.66 -15.97
N GLU A 163 -0.92 -4.04 -14.91
CA GLU A 163 0.53 -4.03 -14.62
C GLU A 163 1.10 -5.44 -14.37
N MET A 164 0.30 -6.34 -13.80
CA MET A 164 0.70 -7.73 -13.56
C MET A 164 0.63 -8.62 -14.79
N THR A 165 -0.26 -8.32 -15.74
CA THR A 165 -0.49 -9.14 -16.95
C THR A 165 0.25 -8.64 -18.18
N SER A 166 0.52 -7.33 -18.29
CA SER A 166 1.12 -6.73 -19.48
C SER A 166 2.62 -6.96 -19.63
N GLY A 167 3.30 -7.48 -18.59
CA GLY A 167 4.58 -8.16 -18.72
C GLY A 167 5.76 -7.38 -19.32
N GLU A 168 5.63 -6.12 -19.77
CA GLU A 168 6.76 -5.38 -20.33
C GLU A 168 7.65 -4.88 -19.18
N PRO A 169 8.92 -5.33 -19.10
CA PRO A 169 9.92 -4.56 -18.41
C PRO A 169 10.20 -3.34 -19.28
N ASP A 170 9.99 -2.13 -18.75
CA ASP A 170 10.60 -0.94 -19.35
C ASP A 170 12.10 -1.25 -19.47
N LYS A 171 12.61 -1.24 -20.71
CA LYS A 171 14.04 -1.43 -20.99
C LYS A 171 14.80 -0.36 -20.19
N ILE A 172 15.70 -0.84 -19.32
CA ILE A 172 16.70 -0.03 -18.62
C ILE A 172 17.50 0.78 -19.65
#